data_AF-A0A4R4UE39-F1
#
_entry.id   AF-A0A4R4UE39-F1
#
_cell.length_a   1.000
_cell.length_b   1.000
_cell.length_c   1.000
_cell.angle_alpha   90.00
_cell.angle_beta   90.00
_cell.angle_gamma   90.00
#
_symmetry.space_group_name_H-M   'P 1'
#
loop_
_entity.id
_entity.type
_entity.pdbx_description
1 polymer ?
#
loop_
_entity_poly.entity_id
_entity_poly.type
_entity_poly.pdbx_seq_one_letter_code
_entity_poly.pdbx_strand_id
1 'polypeptide(L)'
;MGIDLVALAKERRFTQDWESRRVGRHDVLVEEGKVGVFVYLFRDDRVLVAKANRGYREDVVEAMLDAVADLMDGELGDTVHVRPIDVPGFALDRAVLLGPGQTGFWEKRAPELVERGLQVVPAYRGEVADGEPAKRFRWAVLGKGLSLRDGHWDRDPVPRALVTRDNGPERGMTVPKGRDMIMSAETVLDNYGKHITDGIEILLRDVRDRELRLRREWDRFNGTLVDDPIESEVSVPVDRLWESLGPLFHGEDADAASLVTGPDVSLPMLMVRVHNRYRSDAAMSPVLLDEALNWVRGLEPVHGHFLTFTGRSEGTVQMMWHADGPNRPELWLETTYPKKRELHGRFVTVEEAERMVTILAVEDRVAVGELGNLKVDTW
;
A
#
# COMPACT_ATOMS: atom_id res chain seq x y z
N MET A 1 -20.44 -45.99 3.98
CA MET A 1 -19.11 -46.61 3.78
C MET A 1 -18.12 -45.46 3.80
N GLY A 2 -17.36 -45.28 4.89
CA GLY A 2 -16.41 -44.17 5.00
C GLY A 2 -15.27 -44.38 4.00
N ILE A 3 -14.91 -43.36 3.23
CA ILE A 3 -13.70 -43.39 2.42
C ILE A 3 -12.53 -43.28 3.40
N ASP A 4 -11.62 -44.25 3.38
CA ASP A 4 -10.35 -44.14 4.08
C ASP A 4 -9.50 -43.09 3.37
N LEU A 5 -9.55 -41.86 3.87
CA LEU A 5 -8.86 -40.71 3.29
C LEU A 5 -7.33 -40.90 3.30
N VAL A 6 -6.81 -41.63 4.29
CA VAL A 6 -5.38 -41.94 4.37
C VAL A 6 -4.99 -42.94 3.29
N ALA A 7 -5.80 -43.98 3.07
CA ALA A 7 -5.58 -44.91 1.97
C ALA A 7 -5.70 -44.22 0.60
N LEU A 8 -6.71 -43.36 0.42
CA LEU A 8 -6.91 -42.58 -0.80
C LEU A 8 -5.69 -41.67 -1.09
N ALA A 9 -5.19 -40.98 -0.06
CA ALA A 9 -4.00 -40.13 -0.19
C ALA A 9 -2.75 -40.94 -0.53
N LYS A 10 -2.56 -42.11 0.10
CA LYS A 10 -1.46 -43.04 -0.18
C LYS A 10 -1.51 -43.64 -1.59
N GLU A 11 -2.70 -43.98 -2.08
CA GLU A 11 -2.89 -44.57 -3.40
C GLU A 11 -2.57 -43.58 -4.54
N ARG A 12 -2.88 -42.30 -4.33
CA ARG A 12 -2.81 -41.26 -5.37
C ARG A 12 -1.43 -40.70 -5.67
N ARG A 13 -0.36 -41.18 -5.00
CA ARG A 13 1.04 -40.75 -5.25
C ARG A 13 1.15 -39.24 -5.46
N PHE A 14 0.56 -38.44 -4.57
CA PHE A 14 1.12 -37.12 -4.31
C PHE A 14 2.63 -37.33 -4.10
N THR A 15 3.45 -36.55 -4.77
CA THR A 15 4.84 -36.87 -5.15
C THR A 15 5.72 -37.47 -4.04
N GLN A 16 6.68 -38.32 -4.46
CA GLN A 16 7.55 -39.18 -3.65
C GLN A 16 7.96 -38.62 -2.27
N ASP A 17 7.94 -39.49 -1.26
CA ASP A 17 8.42 -39.34 0.11
C ASP A 17 7.44 -38.64 1.08
N TRP A 18 6.32 -39.32 1.32
CA TRP A 18 5.43 -39.00 2.44
C TRP A 18 5.95 -39.68 3.71
N GLU A 19 6.11 -38.91 4.77
CA GLU A 19 6.51 -39.42 6.08
C GLU A 19 5.39 -39.18 7.09
N SER A 20 5.00 -40.24 7.80
CA SER A 20 4.17 -40.09 8.99
C SER A 20 5.04 -39.48 10.08
N ARG A 21 4.68 -38.28 10.52
CA ARG A 21 5.39 -37.56 11.58
C ARG A 21 4.42 -37.14 12.66
N ARG A 22 4.97 -36.82 13.82
CA ARG A 22 4.24 -36.20 14.91
C ARG A 22 4.70 -34.76 15.04
N VAL A 23 3.77 -33.82 14.87
CA VAL A 23 3.99 -32.39 15.05
C VAL A 23 3.20 -31.96 16.28
N GLY A 24 3.91 -31.76 17.39
CA GLY A 24 3.28 -31.56 18.70
C GLY A 24 2.42 -32.75 19.13
N ARG A 25 1.11 -32.50 19.29
CA ARG A 25 0.10 -33.54 19.60
C ARG A 25 -0.58 -34.14 18.35
N HIS A 26 -0.25 -33.67 17.16
CA HIS A 26 -0.92 -34.07 15.92
C HIS A 26 -0.13 -35.14 15.20
N ASP A 27 -0.79 -36.26 14.90
CA ASP A 27 -0.27 -37.24 13.95
C ASP A 27 -0.59 -36.76 12.53
N VAL A 28 0.45 -36.48 11.76
CA VAL A 28 0.33 -35.84 10.44
C VAL A 28 1.07 -36.63 9.37
N LEU A 29 0.69 -36.38 8.12
CA LEU A 29 1.49 -36.76 6.97
C LEU A 29 2.22 -35.53 6.46
N VAL A 30 3.55 -35.64 6.30
CA VAL A 30 4.38 -34.58 5.77
C VAL A 30 4.86 -34.98 4.38
N GLU A 31 4.66 -34.10 3.41
CA GLU A 31 5.17 -34.22 2.06
C GLU A 31 6.17 -33.09 1.80
N GLU A 32 7.43 -33.45 1.60
CA GLU A 32 8.50 -32.52 1.25
C GLU A 32 8.77 -32.59 -0.25
N GLY A 33 8.72 -31.45 -0.94
CA GLY A 33 8.94 -31.40 -2.38
C GLY A 33 9.68 -30.15 -2.82
N LYS A 34 9.97 -30.07 -4.12
CA LYS A 34 10.68 -28.93 -4.73
C LYS A 34 10.00 -27.58 -4.54
N VAL A 35 8.67 -27.60 -4.34
CA VAL A 35 7.85 -26.40 -4.24
C VAL A 35 7.61 -25.99 -2.78
N GLY A 36 7.92 -26.86 -1.81
CA GLY A 36 7.65 -26.61 -0.39
C GLY A 36 7.38 -27.88 0.43
N VAL A 37 6.99 -27.65 1.68
CA VAL A 37 6.50 -28.65 2.63
C VAL A 37 4.98 -28.52 2.73
N PHE A 38 4.29 -29.65 2.67
CA PHE A 38 2.85 -29.76 2.89
C PHE A 38 2.61 -30.67 4.09
N VAL A 39 1.84 -30.21 5.06
CA VAL A 39 1.47 -30.98 6.25
C VAL A 39 -0.03 -31.25 6.20
N TYR A 40 -0.39 -32.51 6.28
CA TYR A 40 -1.77 -32.98 6.21
C TYR A 40 -2.20 -33.57 7.55
N LEU A 41 -3.27 -33.02 8.11
CA LEU A 41 -3.96 -33.56 9.29
C LEU A 41 -5.28 -34.19 8.83
N PHE A 42 -5.44 -35.47 9.11
CA PHE A 42 -6.65 -36.23 8.82
C PHE A 42 -7.46 -36.39 10.10
N ARG A 43 -8.74 -36.04 10.05
CA ARG A 43 -9.67 -36.21 11.17
C ARG A 43 -11.03 -36.55 10.60
N ASP A 44 -11.58 -37.68 11.04
CA ASP A 44 -12.84 -38.24 10.54
C ASP A 44 -12.91 -38.27 9.00
N ASP A 45 -13.82 -37.49 8.40
CA ASP A 45 -14.00 -37.39 6.96
C ASP A 45 -13.41 -36.10 6.34
N ARG A 46 -12.55 -35.41 7.10
CA ARG A 46 -11.89 -34.17 6.70
C ARG A 46 -10.38 -34.33 6.57
N VAL A 47 -9.80 -33.49 5.72
CA VAL A 47 -8.36 -33.35 5.57
C VAL A 47 -7.98 -31.89 5.58
N LEU A 48 -7.17 -31.48 6.54
CA LEU A 48 -6.62 -30.14 6.65
C LEU A 48 -5.21 -30.13 6.06
N VAL A 49 -4.90 -29.13 5.24
CA VAL A 49 -3.53 -28.90 4.76
C VAL A 49 -2.97 -27.56 5.24
N ALA A 50 -1.73 -27.60 5.73
CA ALA A 50 -0.86 -26.44 5.87
C ALA A 50 0.24 -26.49 4.79
N LYS A 51 0.48 -25.38 4.10
CA LYS A 51 1.43 -25.31 2.97
C LYS A 51 2.50 -24.25 3.24
N ALA A 52 3.77 -24.67 3.20
CA ALA A 52 4.95 -23.80 3.29
C ALA A 52 5.84 -23.98 2.05
N ASN A 53 5.81 -23.04 1.11
CA ASN A 53 6.78 -22.99 0.03
C ASN A 53 8.17 -22.53 0.49
N ARG A 54 8.22 -21.71 1.55
CA ARG A 54 9.45 -21.18 2.15
C ARG A 54 9.21 -20.85 3.62
N GLY A 55 10.25 -20.98 4.44
CA GLY A 55 10.19 -20.63 5.86
C GLY A 55 9.40 -21.64 6.71
N TYR A 56 9.33 -22.90 6.26
CA TYR A 56 8.70 -23.97 7.04
C TYR A 56 9.34 -24.06 8.43
N ARG A 57 8.50 -24.10 9.46
CA ARG A 57 8.88 -24.41 10.83
C ARG A 57 7.82 -25.29 11.47
N GLU A 58 8.26 -26.28 12.23
CA GLU A 58 7.37 -27.27 12.85
C GLU A 58 6.50 -26.67 13.97
N ASP A 59 7.08 -25.77 14.78
CA ASP A 59 6.37 -25.05 15.85
C ASP A 59 5.25 -24.15 15.31
N VAL A 60 5.46 -23.53 14.14
CA VAL A 60 4.42 -22.75 13.44
C VAL A 60 3.29 -23.66 12.96
N VAL A 61 3.59 -24.82 12.39
CA VAL A 61 2.56 -25.80 12.00
C VAL A 61 1.78 -26.26 13.21
N GLU A 62 2.46 -26.66 14.28
CA GLU A 62 1.82 -27.08 15.52
C GLU A 62 0.83 -26.03 16.02
N ALA A 63 1.27 -24.77 16.13
CA ALA A 63 0.42 -23.67 16.56
C ALA A 63 -0.80 -23.45 15.64
N MET A 64 -0.61 -23.51 14.31
CA MET A 64 -1.73 -23.39 13.37
C MET A 64 -2.72 -24.55 13.49
N LEU A 65 -2.24 -25.79 13.60
CA LEU A 65 -3.09 -26.96 13.76
C LEU A 65 -3.85 -26.90 15.08
N ASP A 66 -3.17 -26.56 16.18
CA ASP A 66 -3.79 -26.38 17.49
C ASP A 66 -4.89 -25.31 17.49
N ALA A 67 -4.68 -24.23 16.75
CA ALA A 67 -5.63 -23.12 16.68
C ALA A 67 -6.93 -23.47 15.95
N VAL A 68 -6.92 -24.42 15.01
CA VAL A 68 -8.06 -24.68 14.12
C VAL A 68 -8.58 -26.12 14.14
N ALA A 69 -7.92 -27.04 14.84
CA ALA A 69 -8.29 -28.46 14.84
C ALA A 69 -9.70 -28.74 15.40
N ASP A 70 -10.20 -27.91 16.31
CA ASP A 70 -11.57 -28.00 16.84
C ASP A 70 -12.64 -27.58 15.81
N LEU A 71 -12.26 -26.79 14.81
CA LEU A 71 -13.16 -26.29 13.77
C LEU A 71 -13.33 -27.26 12.60
N MET A 72 -12.45 -28.27 12.47
CA MET A 72 -12.47 -29.19 11.32
C MET A 72 -13.81 -29.91 11.15
N ASP A 73 -14.48 -30.23 12.26
CA ASP A 73 -15.73 -30.99 12.27
C ASP A 73 -16.97 -30.07 12.11
N GLY A 74 -16.78 -28.75 12.01
CA GLY A 74 -17.84 -27.75 11.98
C GLY A 74 -18.39 -27.42 10.59
N GLU A 75 -19.55 -26.74 10.56
CA GLU A 75 -20.10 -26.11 9.36
C GLU A 75 -19.45 -24.73 9.16
N LEU A 76 -18.44 -24.66 8.30
CA LEU A 76 -17.62 -23.46 8.12
C LEU A 76 -18.23 -22.42 7.17
N GLY A 77 -19.21 -22.78 6.35
CA GLY A 77 -19.85 -21.87 5.39
C GLY A 77 -18.90 -21.34 4.31
N ASP A 78 -19.19 -20.14 3.79
CA ASP A 78 -18.42 -19.43 2.77
C ASP A 78 -17.57 -18.28 3.34
N THR A 79 -17.33 -18.27 4.65
CA THR A 79 -16.51 -17.30 5.35
C THR A 79 -15.18 -17.89 5.79
N VAL A 80 -14.21 -17.03 6.08
CA VAL A 80 -12.96 -17.46 6.73
C VAL A 80 -13.15 -17.49 8.24
N HIS A 81 -12.42 -18.39 8.90
CA HIS A 81 -12.35 -18.46 10.36
C HIS A 81 -10.93 -18.18 10.80
N VAL A 82 -10.76 -17.17 11.63
CA VAL A 82 -9.45 -16.66 12.04
C VAL A 82 -9.22 -17.01 13.50
N ARG A 83 -8.03 -17.53 13.80
CA ARG A 83 -7.61 -17.87 15.16
C ARG A 83 -6.23 -17.28 15.45
N PRO A 84 -5.99 -16.74 16.65
CA PRO A 84 -4.67 -16.25 17.01
C PRO A 84 -3.67 -17.41 17.10
N ILE A 85 -2.44 -17.15 16.67
CA ILE A 85 -1.27 -17.99 16.96
C ILE A 85 -0.19 -17.10 17.56
N ASP A 86 0.60 -17.64 18.48
CA ASP A 86 1.72 -16.95 19.09
C ASP A 86 2.93 -17.89 19.04
N VAL A 87 3.88 -17.56 18.18
CA VAL A 87 5.09 -18.35 17.96
C VAL A 87 6.30 -17.43 18.06
N PRO A 88 7.22 -17.66 19.01
CA PRO A 88 8.39 -16.81 19.18
C PRO A 88 9.20 -16.62 17.88
N GLY A 89 9.48 -15.36 17.55
CA GLY A 89 10.25 -14.99 16.36
C GLY A 89 9.53 -15.25 15.04
N PHE A 90 8.21 -15.38 15.04
CA PHE A 90 7.40 -15.54 13.84
C PHE A 90 6.44 -14.35 13.69
N ALA A 91 6.42 -13.72 12.51
CA ALA A 91 5.70 -12.48 12.30
C ALA A 91 4.19 -12.68 12.03
N LEU A 92 3.79 -13.82 11.46
CA LEU A 92 2.38 -14.11 11.17
C LEU A 92 1.71 -14.64 12.43
N ASP A 93 0.66 -13.96 12.88
CA ASP A 93 0.05 -14.13 14.20
C ASP A 93 -1.41 -14.60 14.14
N ARG A 94 -1.85 -15.05 12.96
CA ARG A 94 -3.17 -15.64 12.70
C ARG A 94 -3.06 -16.94 11.90
N ALA A 95 -3.88 -17.91 12.27
CA ALA A 95 -4.23 -19.07 11.45
C ALA A 95 -5.60 -18.84 10.82
N VAL A 96 -5.65 -18.82 9.48
CA VAL A 96 -6.90 -18.62 8.72
C VAL A 96 -7.34 -19.95 8.15
N LEU A 97 -8.49 -20.44 8.60
CA LEU A 97 -9.10 -21.66 8.11
C LEU A 97 -10.06 -21.36 6.96
N LEU A 98 -9.81 -22.01 5.83
CA LEU A 98 -10.70 -22.06 4.67
C LEU A 98 -11.45 -23.40 4.66
N GLY A 99 -12.77 -23.32 4.63
CA GLY A 99 -13.67 -24.46 4.55
C GLY A 99 -13.63 -25.20 3.20
N PRO A 100 -14.40 -26.30 3.07
CA PRO A 100 -14.50 -27.04 1.82
C PRO A 100 -14.98 -26.17 0.66
N GLY A 101 -14.41 -26.37 -0.53
CA GLY A 101 -14.67 -25.53 -1.71
C GLY A 101 -14.11 -24.10 -1.64
N GLN A 102 -13.60 -23.65 -0.50
CA GLN A 102 -13.07 -22.29 -0.32
C GLN A 102 -11.59 -22.15 -0.63
N THR A 103 -10.93 -23.19 -1.13
CA THR A 103 -9.53 -23.15 -1.58
C THR A 103 -9.35 -23.80 -2.94
N GLY A 104 -8.51 -23.20 -3.79
CA GLY A 104 -8.09 -23.79 -5.07
C GLY A 104 -7.00 -24.86 -4.95
N PHE A 105 -6.53 -25.17 -3.73
CA PHE A 105 -5.51 -26.20 -3.50
C PHE A 105 -6.03 -27.59 -3.92
N TRP A 106 -7.20 -27.97 -3.40
CA TRP A 106 -7.79 -29.29 -3.65
C TRP A 106 -8.30 -29.44 -5.08
N GLU A 107 -8.88 -28.38 -5.66
CA GLU A 107 -9.33 -28.36 -7.07
C GLU A 107 -8.22 -28.81 -8.04
N LYS A 108 -6.96 -28.42 -7.77
CA LYS A 108 -5.82 -28.72 -8.64
C LYS A 108 -5.14 -30.04 -8.30
N ARG A 109 -5.09 -30.41 -7.02
CA ARG A 109 -4.27 -31.53 -6.53
C ARG A 109 -5.07 -32.82 -6.40
N ALA A 110 -6.31 -32.74 -5.94
CA ALA A 110 -7.21 -33.87 -5.70
C ALA A 110 -8.68 -33.41 -5.69
N PRO A 111 -9.32 -33.31 -6.87
CA PRO A 111 -10.70 -32.82 -7.01
C PRO A 111 -11.72 -33.55 -6.14
N GLU A 112 -11.51 -34.84 -5.86
CA GLU A 112 -12.36 -35.67 -5.00
C GLU A 112 -12.34 -35.22 -3.52
N LEU A 113 -11.33 -34.45 -3.12
CA LEU A 113 -11.21 -33.89 -1.78
C LEU A 113 -11.78 -32.48 -1.67
N VAL A 114 -12.29 -31.86 -2.74
CA VAL A 114 -12.79 -30.46 -2.68
C VAL A 114 -13.88 -30.26 -1.62
N GLU A 115 -14.78 -31.23 -1.48
CA GLU A 115 -15.89 -31.22 -0.51
C GLU A 115 -15.48 -31.58 0.93
N ARG A 116 -14.21 -31.99 1.13
CA ARG A 116 -13.68 -32.50 2.42
C ARG A 116 -12.43 -31.78 2.89
N GLY A 117 -11.77 -31.11 1.96
CA GLY A 117 -10.46 -30.55 2.09
C GLY A 117 -10.55 -29.14 2.64
N LEU A 118 -9.81 -28.92 3.72
CA LEU A 118 -9.64 -27.65 4.38
C LEU A 118 -8.23 -27.14 4.10
N GLN A 119 -8.01 -25.83 4.20
CA GLN A 119 -6.67 -25.26 4.17
C GLN A 119 -6.52 -24.28 5.33
N VAL A 120 -5.42 -24.40 6.08
CA VAL A 120 -4.98 -23.37 7.02
C VAL A 120 -3.87 -22.55 6.39
N VAL A 121 -4.00 -21.22 6.47
CA VAL A 121 -3.05 -20.25 5.92
C VAL A 121 -2.59 -19.35 7.05
N PRO A 122 -1.26 -19.23 7.30
CA PRO A 122 -0.78 -18.24 8.24
C PRO A 122 -0.95 -16.84 7.62
N ALA A 123 -1.47 -15.92 8.41
CA ALA A 123 -1.68 -14.53 8.02
C ALA A 123 -1.27 -13.61 9.16
N TYR A 124 -1.09 -12.34 8.82
CA TYR A 124 -0.96 -11.29 9.81
C TYR A 124 -2.32 -10.70 10.16
N ARG A 125 -2.53 -10.24 11.40
CA ARG A 125 -3.81 -9.69 11.87
C ARG A 125 -4.35 -8.57 10.97
N GLY A 126 -3.48 -7.75 10.37
CA GLY A 126 -3.86 -6.67 9.45
C GLY A 126 -4.25 -7.13 8.04
N GLU A 127 -4.24 -8.42 7.73
CA GLU A 127 -4.47 -8.97 6.38
C GLU A 127 -5.85 -9.61 6.21
N VAL A 128 -6.53 -9.93 7.30
CA VAL A 128 -7.74 -10.75 7.31
C VAL A 128 -8.67 -10.31 8.44
N ALA A 129 -9.96 -10.28 8.16
CA ALA A 129 -11.00 -10.07 9.16
C ALA A 129 -11.70 -11.41 9.44
N ASP A 130 -11.98 -11.72 10.70
CA ASP A 130 -12.75 -12.93 11.03
C ASP A 130 -14.17 -12.84 10.45
N GLY A 131 -14.68 -13.95 9.92
CA GLY A 131 -16.00 -14.00 9.29
C GLY A 131 -16.11 -13.30 7.92
N GLU A 132 -15.02 -12.78 7.34
CA GLU A 132 -15.12 -12.20 6.00
C GLU A 132 -15.41 -13.26 4.93
N PRO A 133 -16.04 -12.90 3.79
CA PRO A 133 -16.26 -13.83 2.71
C PRO A 133 -14.95 -14.46 2.22
N ALA A 134 -14.88 -15.79 2.15
CA ALA A 134 -13.67 -16.51 1.75
C ALA A 134 -13.21 -16.12 0.35
N LYS A 135 -14.14 -15.80 -0.56
CA LYS A 135 -13.82 -15.24 -1.89
C LYS A 135 -13.00 -13.95 -1.81
N ARG A 136 -13.33 -13.06 -0.86
CA ARG A 136 -12.61 -11.79 -0.63
C ARG A 136 -11.20 -12.07 -0.12
N PHE A 137 -11.07 -12.91 0.90
CA PHE A 137 -9.76 -13.34 1.42
C PHE A 137 -8.89 -14.00 0.34
N ARG A 138 -9.45 -14.94 -0.43
CA ARG A 138 -8.73 -15.61 -1.53
C ARG A 138 -8.19 -14.60 -2.54
N TRP A 139 -8.98 -13.60 -2.92
CA TRP A 139 -8.54 -12.58 -3.86
C TRP A 139 -7.39 -11.73 -3.28
N ALA A 140 -7.51 -11.35 -2.01
CA ALA A 140 -6.53 -10.53 -1.31
C ALA A 140 -5.21 -11.28 -1.08
N VAL A 141 -5.27 -12.43 -0.40
CA VAL A 141 -4.09 -13.12 0.17
C VAL A 141 -3.58 -14.24 -0.71
N LEU A 142 -4.47 -15.02 -1.35
CA LEU A 142 -4.08 -16.12 -2.24
C LEU A 142 -4.02 -15.71 -3.72
N GLY A 143 -4.42 -14.47 -4.01
CA GLY A 143 -4.61 -13.94 -5.35
C GLY A 143 -3.69 -12.76 -5.63
N LYS A 144 -4.17 -11.84 -6.47
CA LYS A 144 -3.41 -10.67 -6.91
C LYS A 144 -3.70 -9.39 -6.12
N GLY A 145 -4.63 -9.42 -5.17
CA GLY A 145 -5.04 -8.22 -4.44
C GLY A 145 -3.88 -7.59 -3.67
N LEU A 146 -3.23 -8.37 -2.81
CA LEU A 146 -2.01 -7.95 -2.09
C LEU A 146 -0.72 -8.46 -2.76
N SER A 147 -0.85 -9.28 -3.82
CA SER A 147 0.28 -9.93 -4.50
C SER A 147 1.19 -10.74 -3.55
N LEU A 148 0.59 -11.33 -2.53
CA LEU A 148 1.31 -12.12 -1.53
C LEU A 148 1.76 -13.47 -2.09
N ARG A 149 2.86 -13.96 -1.53
CA ARG A 149 3.30 -15.33 -1.70
C ARG A 149 2.78 -16.14 -0.52
N ASP A 150 1.55 -16.64 -0.61
CA ASP A 150 0.81 -17.35 0.43
C ASP A 150 1.59 -18.49 1.13
N GLY A 151 2.49 -19.16 0.42
CA GLY A 151 3.35 -20.20 0.98
C GLY A 151 4.66 -19.71 1.60
N HIS A 152 4.95 -18.41 1.62
CA HIS A 152 6.17 -17.87 2.20
C HIS A 152 5.87 -17.43 3.63
N TRP A 153 6.27 -18.24 4.59
CA TRP A 153 6.00 -17.97 6.01
C TRP A 153 6.98 -16.97 6.61
N ASP A 154 8.15 -16.81 6.00
CA ASP A 154 9.18 -15.83 6.37
C ASP A 154 8.98 -14.46 5.73
N ARG A 155 7.78 -14.17 5.20
CA ARG A 155 7.46 -12.88 4.58
C ARG A 155 7.12 -11.83 5.63
N ASP A 156 7.35 -10.58 5.28
CA ASP A 156 6.87 -9.46 6.07
C ASP A 156 5.33 -9.34 6.00
N PRO A 157 4.70 -8.81 7.07
CA PRO A 157 3.29 -8.43 7.06
C PRO A 157 2.98 -7.41 5.96
N VAL A 158 1.83 -7.58 5.31
CA VAL A 158 1.32 -6.61 4.33
C VAL A 158 -0.10 -6.23 4.71
N PRO A 159 -0.27 -5.35 5.71
CA PRO A 159 -1.59 -4.96 6.16
C PRO A 159 -2.39 -4.35 5.00
N ARG A 160 -3.67 -4.69 4.93
CA ARG A 160 -4.53 -4.29 3.82
C ARG A 160 -5.43 -3.13 4.20
N ALA A 161 -5.76 -2.32 3.21
CA ALA A 161 -6.83 -1.35 3.26
C ALA A 161 -7.90 -1.72 2.23
N LEU A 162 -9.16 -1.60 2.66
CA LEU A 162 -10.29 -1.51 1.75
C LEU A 162 -10.42 -0.05 1.32
N VAL A 163 -10.23 0.21 0.03
CA VAL A 163 -10.33 1.55 -0.53
C VAL A 163 -11.68 1.69 -1.21
N THR A 164 -12.48 2.64 -0.74
CA THR A 164 -13.73 3.04 -1.38
C THR A 164 -13.57 4.49 -1.80
N ARG A 165 -13.98 4.85 -3.02
CA ARG A 165 -13.96 6.26 -3.44
C ARG A 165 -15.34 6.85 -3.23
N ASP A 166 -15.40 7.94 -2.47
CA ASP A 166 -16.53 8.86 -2.51
C ASP A 166 -16.15 10.10 -3.35
N ASN A 167 -16.95 10.40 -4.37
CA ASN A 167 -17.06 11.65 -5.14
C ASN A 167 -15.81 12.50 -5.56
N GLY A 168 -14.57 12.02 -5.50
CA GLY A 168 -13.41 12.81 -5.96
C GLY A 168 -13.38 13.10 -7.48
N PRO A 169 -12.61 14.12 -7.94
CA PRO A 169 -12.55 14.56 -9.35
C PRO A 169 -12.06 13.46 -10.31
N GLU A 170 -12.56 13.45 -11.55
CA GLU A 170 -12.33 12.40 -12.56
C GLU A 170 -10.85 12.08 -12.87
N ARG A 171 -9.88 12.86 -12.38
CA ARG A 171 -8.44 12.70 -12.65
C ARG A 171 -7.67 12.73 -11.33
N GLY A 172 -7.06 11.58 -11.01
CA GLY A 172 -6.38 11.31 -9.75
C GLY A 172 -6.82 9.92 -9.27
N MET A 173 -5.98 8.91 -9.54
CA MET A 173 -6.21 7.48 -9.32
C MET A 173 -7.41 6.88 -10.09
N THR A 174 -7.14 6.06 -11.10
CA THR A 174 -8.16 5.24 -11.78
C THR A 174 -8.49 4.03 -10.90
N VAL A 175 -9.09 4.25 -9.73
CA VAL A 175 -9.88 3.19 -9.09
C VAL A 175 -11.22 3.16 -9.81
N PRO A 176 -11.63 2.03 -10.41
CA PRO A 176 -12.90 1.94 -11.09
C PRO A 176 -14.03 2.43 -10.16
N LYS A 177 -14.83 3.40 -10.62
CA LYS A 177 -16.01 3.88 -9.87
C LYS A 177 -16.85 2.69 -9.40
N GLY A 178 -17.19 2.65 -8.10
CA GLY A 178 -18.18 1.75 -7.54
C GLY A 178 -17.72 0.32 -7.23
N ARG A 179 -16.42 0.06 -7.08
CA ARG A 179 -15.93 -1.22 -6.53
C ARG A 179 -14.94 -0.99 -5.41
N ASP A 180 -15.23 -1.58 -4.26
CA ASP A 180 -14.26 -1.72 -3.19
C ASP A 180 -13.02 -2.43 -3.72
N MET A 181 -11.85 -1.82 -3.51
CA MET A 181 -10.56 -2.40 -3.89
C MET A 181 -9.78 -2.76 -2.64
N ILE A 182 -9.26 -3.98 -2.61
CA ILE A 182 -8.34 -4.41 -1.56
C ILE A 182 -6.92 -4.21 -2.07
N MET A 183 -6.14 -3.47 -1.30
CA MET A 183 -4.74 -3.15 -1.59
C MET A 183 -3.92 -3.16 -0.31
N SER A 184 -2.59 -3.17 -0.43
CA SER A 184 -1.70 -2.86 0.68
C SER A 184 -1.98 -1.44 1.19
N ALA A 185 -2.17 -1.29 2.50
CA ALA A 185 -2.40 0.02 3.12
C ALA A 185 -1.21 0.96 2.90
N GLU A 186 0.02 0.43 2.97
CA GLU A 186 1.25 1.15 2.65
C GLU A 186 1.23 1.65 1.20
N THR A 187 0.87 0.80 0.25
CA THR A 187 0.74 1.23 -1.16
C THR A 187 -0.26 2.38 -1.29
N VAL A 188 -1.38 2.34 -0.55
CA VAL A 188 -2.39 3.40 -0.58
C VAL A 188 -1.87 4.70 0.01
N LEU A 189 -1.24 4.65 1.17
CA LEU A 189 -0.77 5.85 1.86
C LEU A 189 0.50 6.44 1.22
N ASP A 190 1.48 5.60 0.88
CA ASP A 190 2.78 6.04 0.38
C ASP A 190 2.82 6.25 -1.13
N ASN A 191 2.22 5.36 -1.93
CA ASN A 191 2.29 5.51 -3.39
C ASN A 191 1.15 6.35 -3.95
N TYR A 192 -0.04 6.28 -3.35
CA TYR A 192 -1.19 7.03 -3.86
C TYR A 192 -1.43 8.31 -3.07
N GLY A 193 -1.49 8.24 -1.75
CA GLY A 193 -1.72 9.39 -0.86
C GLY A 193 -0.76 10.54 -1.15
N LYS A 194 0.55 10.27 -1.20
CA LYS A 194 1.58 11.31 -1.46
C LYS A 194 1.40 12.09 -2.76
N HIS A 195 0.70 11.54 -3.77
CA HIS A 195 0.51 12.18 -5.07
C HIS A 195 -0.90 12.75 -5.29
N ILE A 196 -1.78 12.63 -4.30
CA ILE A 196 -3.12 13.19 -4.39
C ILE A 196 -3.05 14.71 -4.46
N THR A 197 -3.86 15.30 -5.33
CA THR A 197 -4.01 16.76 -5.42
C THR A 197 -4.83 17.29 -4.24
N ASP A 198 -4.62 18.56 -3.92
CA ASP A 198 -5.36 19.26 -2.87
C ASP A 198 -6.89 19.11 -3.02
N GLY A 199 -7.59 18.96 -1.89
CA GLY A 199 -9.05 18.88 -1.85
C GLY A 199 -9.69 17.53 -2.20
N ILE A 200 -8.91 16.50 -2.55
CA ILE A 200 -9.43 15.14 -2.74
C ILE A 200 -9.46 14.40 -1.40
N GLU A 201 -10.59 13.73 -1.14
CA GLU A 201 -10.77 12.84 0.01
C GLU A 201 -10.46 11.37 -0.35
N ILE A 202 -9.77 10.68 0.54
CA ILE A 202 -9.54 9.24 0.54
C ILE A 202 -10.36 8.62 1.66
N LEU A 203 -11.10 7.56 1.36
CA LEU A 203 -11.73 6.68 2.35
C LEU A 203 -11.00 5.35 2.40
N LEU A 204 -10.50 5.00 3.57
CA LEU A 204 -9.84 3.73 3.84
C LEU A 204 -10.60 3.01 4.95
N ARG A 205 -10.74 1.69 4.85
CA ARG A 205 -11.14 0.86 5.98
C ARG A 205 -10.08 -0.21 6.26
N ASP A 206 -9.79 -0.42 7.54
CA ASP A 206 -8.94 -1.53 7.96
C ASP A 206 -9.75 -2.84 8.06
N VAL A 207 -9.10 -3.90 8.54
CA VAL A 207 -9.73 -5.22 8.73
C VAL A 207 -10.72 -5.27 9.90
N ARG A 208 -10.79 -4.25 10.73
CA ARG A 208 -11.74 -4.10 11.83
C ARG A 208 -12.95 -3.24 11.43
N ASP A 209 -13.06 -2.91 10.14
CA ASP A 209 -14.04 -1.98 9.58
C ASP A 209 -13.95 -0.55 10.13
N ARG A 210 -12.81 -0.16 10.74
CA ARG A 210 -12.57 1.22 11.15
C ARG A 210 -12.33 2.07 9.92
N GLU A 211 -13.01 3.21 9.85
CA GLU A 211 -13.02 4.06 8.67
C GLU A 211 -12.13 5.28 8.87
N LEU A 212 -11.16 5.45 7.99
CA LEU A 212 -10.27 6.60 7.94
C LEU A 212 -10.60 7.46 6.73
N ARG A 213 -11.07 8.68 7.00
CA ARG A 213 -11.33 9.74 6.02
C ARG A 213 -10.16 10.70 6.03
N LEU A 214 -9.50 10.93 4.89
CA LEU A 214 -8.38 11.86 4.79
C LEU A 214 -8.56 12.79 3.59
N ARG A 215 -8.44 14.09 3.82
CA ARG A 215 -8.36 15.11 2.78
C ARG A 215 -6.99 15.76 2.81
N ARG A 216 -6.37 15.90 1.63
CA ARG A 216 -5.14 16.66 1.54
C ARG A 216 -5.41 18.16 1.61
N GLU A 217 -4.65 18.83 2.46
CA GLU A 217 -4.54 20.29 2.59
C GLU A 217 -3.07 20.67 2.56
N TRP A 218 -2.60 21.07 1.38
CA TRP A 218 -1.19 21.40 1.14
C TRP A 218 -0.22 20.27 1.58
N ASP A 219 0.53 20.47 2.66
CA ASP A 219 1.56 19.57 3.19
C ASP A 219 1.01 18.57 4.22
N ARG A 220 -0.29 18.61 4.53
CA ARG A 220 -0.93 17.73 5.50
C ARG A 220 -2.11 16.97 4.93
N PHE A 221 -2.40 15.83 5.54
CA PHE A 221 -3.67 15.14 5.42
C PHE A 221 -4.44 15.33 6.71
N ASN A 222 -5.61 15.97 6.57
CA ASN A 222 -6.53 16.25 7.65
C ASN A 222 -7.78 15.39 7.48
N GLY A 223 -8.36 14.92 8.58
CA GLY A 223 -9.40 13.92 8.48
C GLY A 223 -9.96 13.41 9.79
N THR A 224 -10.62 12.27 9.71
CA THR A 224 -11.29 11.64 10.85
C THR A 224 -11.10 10.13 10.77
N LEU A 225 -10.73 9.52 11.89
CA LEU A 225 -10.84 8.09 12.13
C LEU A 225 -12.14 7.80 12.87
N VAL A 226 -12.95 6.90 12.33
CA VAL A 226 -14.21 6.43 12.89
C VAL A 226 -14.05 4.99 13.34
N ASP A 227 -14.16 4.77 14.64
CA ASP A 227 -14.07 3.47 15.33
C ASP A 227 -15.28 3.36 16.27
N ASP A 228 -16.42 2.93 15.73
CA ASP A 228 -17.77 3.04 16.33
C ASP A 228 -17.79 2.81 17.86
N PRO A 229 -18.23 3.79 18.68
CA PRO A 229 -18.84 5.09 18.33
C PRO A 229 -17.86 6.29 18.36
N ILE A 230 -16.55 6.03 18.40
CA ILE A 230 -15.53 7.03 18.62
C ILE A 230 -15.12 7.65 17.28
N GLU A 231 -15.21 8.97 17.18
CA GLU A 231 -14.61 9.75 16.11
C GLU A 231 -13.40 10.49 16.66
N SER A 232 -12.29 10.46 15.93
CA SER A 232 -11.05 11.14 16.31
C SER A 232 -10.49 11.91 15.12
N GLU A 233 -10.11 13.16 15.34
CA GLU A 233 -9.45 13.96 14.32
C GLU A 233 -8.08 13.37 13.97
N VAL A 234 -7.67 13.48 12.72
CA VAL A 234 -6.38 13.01 12.23
C VAL A 234 -5.73 14.15 11.46
N SER A 235 -4.46 14.44 11.75
CA SER A 235 -3.69 15.45 11.03
C SER A 235 -2.23 15.05 10.91
N VAL A 236 -1.83 14.58 9.73
CA VAL A 236 -0.51 13.99 9.50
C VAL A 236 0.21 14.67 8.34
N PRO A 237 1.53 14.93 8.44
CA PRO A 237 2.33 15.41 7.32
C PRO A 237 2.31 14.42 6.15
N VAL A 238 2.31 14.93 4.91
CA VAL A 238 2.29 14.10 3.68
C VAL A 238 3.47 13.15 3.59
N ASP A 239 4.64 13.56 4.07
CA ASP A 239 5.88 12.78 4.05
C ASP A 239 5.91 11.67 5.11
N ARG A 240 4.98 11.69 6.08
CA ARG A 240 4.92 10.74 7.22
C ARG A 240 3.61 9.96 7.29
N LEU A 241 2.84 9.92 6.21
CA LEU A 241 1.55 9.22 6.16
C LEU A 241 1.65 7.77 6.65
N TRP A 242 2.52 6.96 6.05
CA TRP A 242 2.67 5.55 6.44
C TRP A 242 3.26 5.36 7.83
N GLU A 243 4.29 6.13 8.20
CA GLU A 243 4.87 6.06 9.54
C GLU A 243 3.83 6.35 10.63
N SER A 244 2.96 7.34 10.39
CA SER A 244 1.97 7.78 11.38
C SER A 244 0.73 6.87 11.40
N LEU A 245 0.23 6.46 10.23
CA LEU A 245 -1.05 5.76 10.10
C LEU A 245 -0.88 4.24 9.90
N GLY A 246 0.31 3.76 9.55
CA GLY A 246 0.59 2.34 9.35
C GLY A 246 0.18 1.45 10.53
N PRO A 247 0.50 1.82 11.79
CA PRO A 247 0.07 1.09 12.99
C PRO A 247 -1.44 0.79 13.04
N LEU A 248 -2.27 1.69 12.50
CA LEU A 248 -3.72 1.52 12.40
C LEU A 248 -4.06 0.23 11.64
N PHE A 249 -3.44 0.03 10.48
CA PHE A 249 -3.68 -1.10 9.60
C PHE A 249 -2.97 -2.37 10.05
N HIS A 250 -1.95 -2.23 10.91
CA HIS A 250 -1.28 -3.36 11.52
C HIS A 250 -2.14 -4.12 12.54
N GLY A 251 -3.34 -3.63 12.86
CA GLY A 251 -4.19 -4.28 13.87
C GLY A 251 -3.72 -3.98 15.29
N GLU A 252 -2.90 -2.94 15.49
CA GLU A 252 -2.57 -2.42 16.81
C GLU A 252 -3.76 -1.62 17.34
N ASP A 253 -4.03 -1.68 18.64
CA ASP A 253 -4.94 -0.74 19.32
C ASP A 253 -4.21 0.60 19.43
N ALA A 254 -3.99 1.23 18.28
CA ALA A 254 -3.44 2.56 18.19
C ALA A 254 -4.46 3.50 18.83
N ASP A 255 -4.09 4.10 19.96
CA ASP A 255 -4.87 5.18 20.55
C ASP A 255 -4.95 6.30 19.50
N ALA A 256 -6.16 6.66 19.10
CA ALA A 256 -6.36 7.69 18.08
C ALA A 256 -5.71 9.02 18.50
N ALA A 257 -5.54 9.26 19.80
CA ALA A 257 -4.80 10.40 20.34
C ALA A 257 -3.33 10.46 19.87
N SER A 258 -2.67 9.34 19.58
CA SER A 258 -1.30 9.34 19.05
C SER A 258 -1.22 9.70 17.56
N LEU A 259 -2.34 9.63 16.83
CA LEU A 259 -2.43 9.99 15.40
C LEU A 259 -2.60 11.50 15.19
N VAL A 260 -2.80 12.27 16.27
CA VAL A 260 -3.12 13.71 16.22
C VAL A 260 -1.87 14.61 16.20
N THR A 261 -0.68 14.13 16.59
CA THR A 261 0.42 15.05 16.90
C THR A 261 1.80 14.53 16.50
N GLY A 262 2.10 14.55 15.20
CA GLY A 262 3.48 14.71 14.75
C GLY A 262 3.95 16.16 14.96
N PRO A 263 5.26 16.43 15.12
CA PRO A 263 5.76 17.81 15.16
C PRO A 263 5.31 18.59 13.92
N ASP A 264 4.93 19.85 14.10
CA ASP A 264 4.35 20.75 13.08
C ASP A 264 5.23 21.03 11.85
N VAL A 265 6.43 20.46 11.79
CA VAL A 265 7.41 20.75 10.75
C VAL A 265 7.37 19.63 9.71
N SER A 266 6.47 19.75 8.74
CA SER A 266 6.53 19.00 7.49
C SER A 266 7.82 19.32 6.74
N LEU A 267 8.32 18.37 5.95
CA LEU A 267 9.41 18.68 5.03
C LEU A 267 8.98 19.75 4.00
N PRO A 268 9.90 20.65 3.58
CA PRO A 268 9.58 21.66 2.57
C PRO A 268 9.04 21.02 1.28
N MET A 269 7.91 21.55 0.80
CA MET A 269 7.16 20.97 -0.32
C MET A 269 6.70 22.07 -1.28
N LEU A 270 6.60 21.71 -2.55
CA LEU A 270 6.08 22.55 -3.62
C LEU A 270 5.02 21.80 -4.42
N MET A 271 4.15 22.56 -5.09
CA MET A 271 3.36 22.03 -6.20
C MET A 271 4.15 22.21 -7.49
N VAL A 272 4.32 21.14 -8.27
CA VAL A 272 5.06 21.16 -9.55
C VAL A 272 4.15 20.79 -10.71
N ARG A 273 4.32 21.48 -11.83
CA ARG A 273 3.88 21.04 -13.15
C ARG A 273 5.10 20.76 -14.01
N VAL A 274 5.19 19.55 -14.56
CA VAL A 274 6.28 19.15 -15.45
C VAL A 274 5.78 19.09 -16.89
N HIS A 275 6.52 19.69 -17.81
CA HIS A 275 6.34 19.52 -19.24
C HIS A 275 7.68 19.22 -19.91
N ASN A 276 7.85 17.97 -20.33
CA ASN A 276 9.01 17.45 -21.04
C ASN A 276 8.60 16.33 -22.00
N ARG A 277 9.58 15.68 -22.65
CA ARG A 277 9.37 14.59 -23.60
C ARG A 277 8.52 13.43 -23.05
N TYR A 278 8.64 13.11 -21.77
CA TYR A 278 8.05 11.93 -21.15
C TYR A 278 6.79 12.25 -20.34
N ARG A 279 6.58 13.52 -19.99
CA ARG A 279 5.55 13.95 -19.04
C ARG A 279 5.03 15.33 -19.42
N SER A 280 3.71 15.46 -19.52
CA SER A 280 3.04 16.73 -19.79
C SER A 280 1.84 16.86 -18.86
N ASP A 281 2.06 17.50 -17.71
CA ASP A 281 1.08 17.59 -16.64
C ASP A 281 0.00 18.64 -16.94
N ALA A 282 -1.27 18.25 -16.81
CA ALA A 282 -2.40 19.18 -16.89
C ALA A 282 -2.61 19.97 -15.58
N ALA A 283 -2.40 19.32 -14.44
CA ALA A 283 -2.53 19.89 -13.09
C ALA A 283 -1.15 19.92 -12.40
N MET A 284 -1.02 20.68 -11.32
CA MET A 284 0.19 20.58 -10.49
C MET A 284 0.07 19.39 -9.54
N SER A 285 1.20 18.78 -9.22
CA SER A 285 1.33 17.66 -8.27
C SER A 285 2.24 18.05 -7.12
N PRO A 286 2.02 17.53 -5.90
CA PRO A 286 2.97 17.73 -4.80
C PRO A 286 4.30 17.06 -5.06
N VAL A 287 5.39 17.72 -4.66
CA VAL A 287 6.74 17.14 -4.57
C VAL A 287 7.48 17.73 -3.38
N LEU A 288 8.30 16.90 -2.73
CA LEU A 288 9.25 17.37 -1.71
C LEU A 288 10.37 18.17 -2.37
N LEU A 289 11.03 19.04 -1.60
CA LEU A 289 12.09 19.91 -2.12
C LEU A 289 13.20 19.12 -2.83
N ASP A 290 13.69 18.01 -2.27
CA ASP A 290 14.75 17.22 -2.91
C ASP A 290 14.32 16.68 -4.29
N GLU A 291 13.06 16.27 -4.43
CA GLU A 291 12.52 15.85 -5.71
C GLU A 291 12.37 17.03 -6.68
N ALA A 292 11.90 18.19 -6.20
CA ALA A 292 11.83 19.42 -6.99
C ALA A 292 13.20 19.82 -7.55
N LEU A 293 14.25 19.75 -6.73
CA LEU A 293 15.63 20.05 -7.16
C LEU A 293 16.14 19.02 -8.17
N ASN A 294 15.79 17.74 -8.02
CA ASN A 294 16.10 16.72 -9.02
C ASN A 294 15.41 17.00 -10.36
N TRP A 295 14.18 17.51 -10.35
CA TRP A 295 13.51 17.96 -11.57
C TRP A 295 14.25 19.12 -12.24
N VAL A 296 14.70 20.12 -11.47
CA VAL A 296 15.51 21.25 -12.00
C VAL A 296 16.78 20.74 -12.66
N ARG A 297 17.54 19.87 -12.00
CA ARG A 297 18.77 19.27 -12.54
C ARG A 297 18.53 18.40 -13.77
N GLY A 298 17.39 17.71 -13.81
CA GLY A 298 16.99 16.82 -14.89
C GLY A 298 16.28 17.52 -16.05
N LEU A 299 16.08 18.84 -15.99
CA LEU A 299 15.40 19.57 -17.06
C LEU A 299 16.29 19.63 -18.31
N GLU A 300 15.94 18.85 -19.33
CA GLU A 300 16.69 18.79 -20.59
C GLU A 300 16.68 20.13 -21.33
N PRO A 301 17.80 20.55 -21.95
CA PRO A 301 17.93 21.81 -22.69
C PRO A 301 17.25 21.79 -24.07
N VAL A 302 15.94 21.51 -24.06
CA VAL A 302 15.09 21.41 -25.25
C VAL A 302 14.05 22.51 -25.20
N HIS A 303 13.87 23.20 -26.33
CA HIS A 303 12.87 24.26 -26.42
C HIS A 303 11.46 23.74 -26.12
N GLY A 304 10.72 24.49 -25.31
CA GLY A 304 9.36 24.15 -24.91
C GLY A 304 9.27 23.25 -23.67
N HIS A 305 10.36 22.63 -23.22
CA HIS A 305 10.37 21.95 -21.92
C HIS A 305 10.36 23.00 -20.79
N PHE A 306 9.49 22.80 -19.79
CA PHE A 306 9.39 23.71 -18.65
C PHE A 306 9.02 22.99 -17.35
N LEU A 307 9.35 23.66 -16.25
CA LEU A 307 8.89 23.34 -14.90
C LEU A 307 8.21 24.57 -14.32
N THR A 308 7.06 24.36 -13.71
CA THR A 308 6.39 25.41 -12.91
C THR A 308 6.29 24.91 -11.48
N PHE A 309 6.78 25.70 -10.54
CA PHE A 309 6.69 25.45 -9.11
C PHE A 309 5.81 26.49 -8.44
N THR A 310 4.98 26.08 -7.48
CA THR A 310 4.15 26.95 -6.66
C THR A 310 4.34 26.64 -5.18
N GLY A 311 4.58 27.68 -4.39
CA GLY A 311 4.65 27.63 -2.93
C GLY A 311 3.27 27.69 -2.27
N ARG A 312 3.22 27.59 -0.95
CA ARG A 312 1.98 27.58 -0.15
C ARG A 312 1.24 28.91 -0.25
N SER A 313 1.97 30.02 -0.35
CA SER A 313 1.46 31.38 -0.55
C SER A 313 0.97 31.65 -1.98
N GLU A 314 0.88 30.61 -2.82
CA GLU A 314 0.58 30.69 -4.26
C GLU A 314 1.65 31.43 -5.08
N GLY A 315 2.80 31.75 -4.48
CA GLY A 315 3.96 32.27 -5.22
C GLY A 315 4.43 31.28 -6.27
N THR A 316 4.61 31.72 -7.52
CA THR A 316 4.97 30.85 -8.64
C THR A 316 6.33 31.18 -9.21
N VAL A 317 7.16 30.17 -9.46
CA VAL A 317 8.38 30.26 -10.26
C VAL A 317 8.27 29.29 -11.42
N GLN A 318 8.52 29.76 -12.63
CA GLN A 318 8.58 28.94 -13.84
C GLN A 318 9.98 29.01 -14.44
N MET A 319 10.43 27.91 -15.02
CA MET A 319 11.70 27.85 -15.73
C MET A 319 11.58 27.02 -17.00
N MET A 320 12.30 27.44 -18.04
CA MET A 320 12.32 26.77 -19.33
C MET A 320 13.64 27.00 -20.05
N TRP A 321 14.11 26.00 -20.80
CA TRP A 321 15.27 26.19 -21.65
C TRP A 321 14.88 26.88 -22.95
N HIS A 322 15.66 27.88 -23.31
CA HIS A 322 15.64 28.42 -24.65
C HIS A 322 16.81 27.82 -25.44
N ALA A 323 16.49 27.17 -26.56
CA ALA A 323 17.50 26.59 -27.46
C ALA A 323 18.01 27.58 -28.53
N ASP A 324 17.29 28.70 -28.77
CA ASP A 324 17.55 29.59 -29.92
C ASP A 324 18.06 30.98 -29.51
N GLY A 325 19.28 31.36 -29.92
CA GLY A 325 19.94 32.61 -29.52
C GLY A 325 21.48 32.54 -29.55
N PRO A 326 22.19 33.65 -29.27
CA PRO A 326 23.65 33.72 -29.41
C PRO A 326 24.46 32.97 -28.34
N ASN A 327 23.88 32.71 -27.16
CA ASN A 327 24.57 32.11 -26.00
C ASN A 327 23.97 30.77 -25.54
N ARG A 328 23.28 30.06 -26.45
CA ARG A 328 22.42 28.91 -26.10
C ARG A 328 23.17 27.59 -25.87
N PRO A 329 22.58 26.64 -25.10
CA PRO A 329 21.29 26.75 -24.40
C PRO A 329 21.38 27.61 -23.13
N GLU A 330 20.32 28.37 -22.83
CA GLU A 330 20.22 29.18 -21.58
C GLU A 330 18.90 28.89 -20.86
N LEU A 331 18.95 28.79 -19.53
CA LEU A 331 17.80 28.54 -18.69
C LEU A 331 17.14 29.87 -18.34
N TRP A 332 15.92 30.08 -18.81
CA TRP A 332 15.10 31.21 -18.42
C TRP A 332 14.33 30.87 -17.14
N LEU A 333 14.33 31.77 -16.18
CA LEU A 333 13.56 31.67 -14.95
C LEU A 333 12.71 32.93 -14.78
N GLU A 334 11.44 32.74 -14.45
CA GLU A 334 10.46 33.81 -14.34
C GLU A 334 9.47 33.58 -13.20
N THR A 335 8.82 34.66 -12.80
CA THR A 335 7.67 34.66 -11.92
C THR A 335 6.58 35.55 -12.49
N THR A 336 5.33 35.23 -12.18
CA THR A 336 4.17 36.01 -12.63
C THR A 336 3.58 36.80 -11.49
N TYR A 337 3.14 38.03 -11.78
CA TYR A 337 2.39 38.89 -10.87
C TYR A 337 1.03 39.21 -11.49
N PRO A 338 0.05 38.29 -11.42
CA PRO A 338 -1.23 38.44 -12.13
C PRO A 338 -1.97 39.74 -11.80
N LYS A 339 -1.92 40.19 -10.54
CA LYS A 339 -2.55 41.44 -10.09
C LYS A 339 -1.98 42.69 -10.77
N LYS A 340 -0.71 42.64 -11.18
CA LYS A 340 -0.01 43.72 -11.90
C LYS A 340 0.02 43.50 -13.41
N ARG A 341 -0.34 42.29 -13.87
CA ARG A 341 -0.17 41.84 -15.27
C ARG A 341 1.27 41.96 -15.74
N GLU A 342 2.20 41.56 -14.88
CA GLU A 342 3.64 41.64 -15.08
C GLU A 342 4.33 40.29 -14.91
N LEU A 343 5.36 40.02 -15.71
CA LEU A 343 6.18 38.82 -15.69
C LEU A 343 7.61 39.29 -15.58
N HIS A 344 8.27 38.78 -14.55
CA HIS A 344 9.60 39.19 -14.18
C HIS A 344 10.49 37.98 -14.39
N GLY A 345 11.45 38.06 -15.29
CA GLY A 345 12.31 36.93 -15.59
C GLY A 345 13.69 37.32 -16.10
N ARG A 346 14.61 36.36 -16.07
CA ARG A 346 15.95 36.48 -16.64
C ARG A 346 16.55 35.11 -16.95
N PHE A 347 17.65 35.09 -17.69
CA PHE A 347 18.48 33.90 -17.81
C PHE A 347 19.28 33.67 -16.53
N VAL A 348 19.34 32.43 -16.06
CA VAL A 348 19.95 32.00 -14.80
C VAL A 348 20.81 30.76 -14.98
N THR A 349 21.66 30.46 -14.01
CA THR A 349 22.30 29.14 -13.91
C THR A 349 21.37 28.14 -13.24
N VAL A 350 21.72 26.84 -13.30
CA VAL A 350 20.98 25.80 -12.58
C VAL A 350 21.03 26.03 -11.06
N GLU A 351 22.17 26.46 -10.53
CA GLU A 351 22.34 26.75 -9.09
C GLU A 351 21.46 27.92 -8.63
N GLU A 352 21.34 28.96 -9.47
CA GLU A 352 20.43 30.08 -9.20
C GLU A 352 18.96 29.62 -9.22
N ALA A 353 18.59 28.75 -10.17
CA ALA A 353 17.25 28.18 -10.22
C ALA A 353 16.95 27.31 -8.98
N GLU A 354 17.88 26.42 -8.59
CA GLU A 354 17.77 25.61 -7.37
C GLU A 354 17.60 26.48 -6.12
N ARG A 355 18.35 27.59 -6.02
CA ARG A 355 18.21 28.54 -4.93
C ARG A 355 16.82 29.18 -4.89
N MET A 356 16.27 29.58 -6.05
CA MET A 356 14.92 30.16 -6.10
C MET A 356 13.83 29.16 -5.70
N VAL A 357 13.96 27.90 -6.14
CA VAL A 357 13.06 26.80 -5.75
C VAL A 357 13.15 26.52 -4.25
N THR A 358 14.37 26.54 -3.70
CA THR A 358 14.60 26.35 -2.24
C THR A 358 13.96 27.46 -1.42
N ILE A 359 14.16 28.73 -1.80
CA ILE A 359 13.53 29.86 -1.11
C ILE A 359 12.01 29.75 -1.19
N LEU A 360 11.47 29.37 -2.36
CA LEU A 360 10.02 29.18 -2.51
C LEU A 360 9.49 28.07 -1.60
N ALA A 361 10.22 26.96 -1.43
CA ALA A 361 9.77 25.84 -0.60
C ALA A 361 9.91 26.10 0.91
N VAL A 362 11.00 26.74 1.32
CA VAL A 362 11.38 26.90 2.73
C VAL A 362 10.84 28.20 3.33
N GLU A 363 10.93 29.30 2.59
CA GLU A 363 10.53 30.63 3.06
C GLU A 363 9.15 31.05 2.53
N ASP A 364 8.53 30.21 1.68
CA ASP A 364 7.20 30.43 1.09
C ASP A 364 7.02 31.78 0.40
N ARG A 365 8.06 32.24 -0.32
CA ARG A 365 8.07 33.53 -1.02
C ARG A 365 8.81 33.47 -2.34
N VAL A 366 8.45 34.38 -3.24
CA VAL A 366 9.11 34.55 -4.54
C VAL A 366 10.29 35.50 -4.41
N ALA A 367 11.51 35.00 -4.60
CA ALA A 367 12.75 35.77 -4.49
C ALA A 367 13.42 36.11 -5.83
N VAL A 368 12.73 35.91 -6.97
CA VAL A 368 13.28 36.19 -8.31
C VAL A 368 13.79 37.64 -8.44
N GLY A 369 13.14 38.58 -7.74
CA GLY A 369 13.55 39.98 -7.59
C GLY A 369 14.99 40.19 -7.11
N GLU A 370 15.49 39.30 -6.26
CA GLU A 370 16.79 39.41 -5.60
C GLU A 370 17.96 39.04 -6.52
N LEU A 371 17.68 38.39 -7.65
CA LEU A 371 18.71 38.03 -8.62
C LEU A 371 19.21 39.23 -9.45
N GLY A 372 18.48 40.35 -9.46
CA GLY A 372 18.81 41.54 -10.25
C GLY A 372 18.64 41.35 -11.76
N ASN A 373 18.86 42.41 -12.54
CA ASN A 373 18.83 42.41 -14.02
C ASN A 373 17.57 41.75 -14.64
N LEU A 374 16.42 41.93 -14.01
CA LEU A 374 15.18 41.34 -14.47
C LEU A 374 14.64 42.07 -15.70
N LYS A 375 14.20 41.29 -16.68
CA LYS A 375 13.29 41.75 -17.72
C LYS A 375 11.88 41.76 -17.14
N VAL A 376 11.17 42.87 -17.33
CA VAL A 376 9.76 43.00 -16.96
C VAL A 376 8.94 43.13 -18.24
N ASP A 377 8.12 42.13 -18.51
CA ASP A 377 7.15 42.14 -19.61
C ASP A 377 5.75 42.36 -19.04
N THR A 378 4.93 43.16 -19.73
CA THR A 378 3.52 43.44 -19.37
C THR A 378 2.59 42.82 -20.41
N TRP A 379 1.39 42.38 -19.99
CA TRP A 379 0.35 41.85 -20.89
C TRP A 379 -1.04 42.36 -20.59
#